data_AF-A0A9E3DCL5-F1
#
_entry.id   AF-A0A9E3DCL5-F1
#
_cell.length_a   1.000
_cell.length_b   1.000
_cell.length_c   1.000
_cell.angle_alpha   90.00
_cell.angle_beta   90.00
_cell.angle_gamma   90.00
#
_symmetry.space_group_name_H-M   'P 1'
#
loop_
_entity.id
_entity.type
_entity.pdbx_description
1 polymer ?
#
loop_
_entity_poly.entity_id
_entity_poly.type
_entity_poly.pdbx_seq_one_letter_code
_entity_poly.pdbx_strand_id
1 'polypeptide(L)'
;GLPVPSLPVIGGDAAAACIAAASVLAKVSRDRLMVAMDADHPGYGFADHKGYSTLAHSAALNELGPCSQHRYSFINVRRVAAGSGSRLVVDCEPNAPGERGTNGWGKMEPDSSEGAVSGSWNALGDDADRLRSEEEPGNWNRVGRLSR
;
A
#
# COMPACT_ATOMS: atom_id res chain seq x y z
N GLY A 1 -11.64 -8.12 24.01
CA GLY A 1 -11.56 -9.09 22.91
C GLY A 1 -12.81 -8.98 22.05
N LEU A 2 -12.81 -9.57 20.86
CA LEU A 2 -14.02 -9.66 20.04
C LEU A 2 -15.00 -10.68 20.68
N PRO A 3 -16.32 -10.41 20.68
CA PRO A 3 -17.31 -11.28 21.34
C PRO A 3 -17.62 -12.56 20.54
N VAL A 4 -17.01 -12.75 19.37
CA VAL A 4 -17.24 -13.87 18.47
C VAL A 4 -16.03 -14.81 18.45
N PRO A 5 -16.22 -16.13 18.23
CA PRO A 5 -15.11 -17.05 17.99
C PRO A 5 -14.24 -16.53 16.84
N SER A 6 -12.93 -16.48 17.06
CA SER A 6 -11.98 -15.99 16.06
C SER A 6 -10.74 -16.88 16.05
N LEU A 7 -10.24 -17.16 14.85
CA LEU A 7 -9.01 -17.90 14.62
C LEU A 7 -8.05 -17.00 13.83
N PRO A 8 -6.92 -16.55 14.41
CA PRO A 8 -5.92 -15.82 13.66
C PRO A 8 -5.22 -16.76 12.67
N VAL A 9 -5.17 -16.35 11.39
CA VAL A 9 -4.50 -17.09 10.32
C VAL A 9 -3.34 -16.24 9.79
N ILE A 10 -2.13 -16.77 9.88
CA ILE A 10 -0.92 -16.13 9.32
C ILE A 10 -1.00 -16.23 7.79
N GLY A 11 -0.87 -15.10 7.08
CA GLY A 11 -1.03 -15.07 5.61
C GLY A 11 -2.45 -15.42 5.14
N GLY A 12 -3.47 -15.03 5.93
CA GLY A 12 -4.85 -15.44 5.70
C GLY A 12 -5.44 -15.01 4.35
N ASP A 13 -4.93 -13.97 3.72
CA ASP A 13 -5.32 -13.53 2.39
C ASP A 13 -4.96 -14.54 1.29
N ALA A 14 -3.84 -15.25 1.41
CA ALA A 14 -3.47 -16.34 0.52
C ALA A 14 -4.24 -17.65 0.86
N ALA A 15 -4.65 -17.82 2.12
CA ALA A 15 -5.23 -19.07 2.61
C ALA A 15 -6.77 -19.15 2.52
N ALA A 16 -7.48 -18.01 2.56
CA ALA A 16 -8.95 -17.99 2.60
C ALA A 16 -9.54 -16.87 1.74
N ALA A 17 -10.46 -17.24 0.85
CA ALA A 17 -11.11 -16.30 -0.07
C ALA A 17 -11.87 -15.17 0.63
N CYS A 18 -12.48 -15.42 1.79
CA CYS A 18 -13.17 -14.39 2.56
C CYS A 18 -12.21 -13.33 3.13
N ILE A 19 -11.01 -13.75 3.57
CA ILE A 19 -9.97 -12.83 4.07
C ILE A 19 -9.42 -12.03 2.90
N ALA A 20 -9.16 -12.68 1.75
CA ALA A 20 -8.73 -12.00 0.53
C ALA A 20 -9.72 -10.91 0.09
N ALA A 21 -11.02 -11.25 0.02
CA ALA A 21 -12.08 -10.31 -0.34
C ALA A 21 -12.15 -9.13 0.65
N ALA A 22 -12.07 -9.40 1.95
CA ALA A 22 -12.05 -8.35 2.98
C ALA A 22 -10.83 -7.42 2.83
N SER A 23 -9.64 -7.95 2.54
CA SER A 23 -8.42 -7.18 2.32
C SER A 23 -8.52 -6.25 1.10
N VAL A 24 -9.09 -6.74 -0.01
CA VAL A 24 -9.30 -5.92 -1.22
C VAL A 24 -10.27 -4.77 -0.93
N LEU A 25 -11.40 -5.05 -0.28
CA LEU A 25 -12.37 -4.02 0.10
C LEU A 25 -11.74 -2.98 1.02
N ALA A 26 -10.97 -3.42 2.02
CA ALA A 26 -10.28 -2.52 2.95
C ALA A 26 -9.28 -1.60 2.21
N LYS A 27 -8.44 -2.16 1.33
CA LYS A 27 -7.45 -1.41 0.55
C LYS A 27 -8.10 -0.40 -0.37
N VAL A 28 -9.06 -0.82 -1.20
CA VAL A 28 -9.73 0.06 -2.18
C VAL A 28 -10.48 1.17 -1.47
N SER A 29 -11.19 0.87 -0.39
CA SER A 29 -11.92 1.88 0.38
C SER A 29 -10.98 2.89 1.02
N ARG A 30 -9.87 2.43 1.61
CA ARG A 30 -8.84 3.32 2.19
C ARG A 30 -8.22 4.21 1.12
N ASP A 31 -7.86 3.67 -0.04
CA ASP A 31 -7.19 4.44 -1.07
C ASP A 31 -8.09 5.54 -1.65
N ARG A 32 -9.39 5.27 -1.79
CA ARG A 32 -10.38 6.28 -2.19
C ARG A 32 -10.51 7.39 -1.14
N LEU A 33 -10.54 7.02 0.14
CA LEU A 33 -10.57 8.00 1.24
C LEU A 33 -9.34 8.91 1.22
N MET A 34 -8.14 8.35 0.99
CA MET A 34 -6.90 9.15 0.94
C MET A 34 -6.86 10.09 -0.26
N VAL A 35 -7.45 9.70 -1.41
CA VAL A 35 -7.59 10.61 -2.57
C VAL A 35 -8.55 11.75 -2.25
N ALA A 36 -9.69 11.45 -1.62
CA ALA A 36 -10.64 12.49 -1.22
C ALA A 36 -10.01 13.46 -0.19
N MET A 37 -9.23 12.93 0.75
CA MET A 37 -8.54 13.71 1.78
C MET A 37 -7.49 14.66 1.22
N ASP A 38 -6.90 14.36 0.06
CA ASP A 38 -5.96 15.26 -0.61
C ASP A 38 -6.60 16.59 -1.02
N ALA A 39 -7.91 16.57 -1.34
CA ALA A 39 -8.66 17.79 -1.62
C ALA A 39 -8.86 18.65 -0.37
N ASP A 40 -9.06 18.03 0.79
CA ASP A 40 -9.25 18.72 2.08
C ASP A 40 -7.91 19.22 2.67
N HIS A 41 -6.80 18.57 2.31
CA HIS A 41 -5.46 18.86 2.79
C HIS A 41 -4.45 18.95 1.63
N PRO A 42 -4.55 19.99 0.79
CA PRO A 42 -3.68 20.14 -0.36
C PRO A 42 -2.21 20.31 0.06
N GLY A 43 -1.30 19.80 -0.76
CA GLY A 43 0.15 19.90 -0.55
C GLY A 43 0.77 18.76 0.24
N TYR A 44 -0.03 17.92 0.92
CA TYR A 44 0.51 16.73 1.59
C TYR A 44 0.78 15.55 0.64
N GLY A 45 0.03 15.43 -0.46
CA GLY A 45 0.20 14.34 -1.44
C GLY A 45 -0.48 13.04 -1.03
N PHE A 46 -1.56 13.10 -0.25
CA PHE A 46 -2.28 11.91 0.25
C PHE A 46 -2.83 11.05 -0.89
N ALA A 47 -3.14 11.65 -2.03
CA ALA A 47 -3.58 10.93 -3.22
C ALA A 47 -2.52 9.96 -3.75
N ASP A 48 -1.22 10.24 -3.59
CA ASP A 48 -0.16 9.38 -4.12
C ASP A 48 0.31 8.37 -3.08
N HIS A 49 0.81 8.86 -1.95
CA HIS A 49 1.46 8.01 -0.95
C HIS A 49 0.49 7.45 0.10
N LYS A 50 -0.81 7.78 0.05
CA LYS A 50 -1.88 7.20 0.92
C LYS A 50 -1.61 7.31 2.43
N GLY A 51 -0.82 8.32 2.84
CA GLY A 51 -0.38 8.53 4.22
C GLY A 51 0.76 7.62 4.71
N TYR A 52 1.42 6.86 3.82
CA TYR A 52 2.67 6.18 4.16
C TYR A 52 3.82 7.18 4.30
N SER A 53 4.79 6.86 5.17
CA SER A 53 5.97 7.69 5.45
C SER A 53 6.99 7.64 4.32
N THR A 54 6.64 8.22 3.17
CA THR A 54 7.56 8.38 2.03
C THR A 54 8.40 9.65 2.20
N LEU A 55 9.43 9.80 1.37
CA LEU A 55 10.23 11.03 1.32
C LEU A 55 9.36 12.26 1.05
N ALA A 56 8.45 12.15 0.08
CA ALA A 56 7.50 13.21 -0.25
C ALA A 56 6.61 13.56 0.95
N HIS A 57 6.09 12.56 1.66
CA HIS A 57 5.25 12.81 2.83
C HIS A 57 6.03 13.48 3.97
N SER A 58 7.26 13.03 4.24
CA SER A 58 8.11 13.64 5.26
C SER A 58 8.54 15.06 4.91
N ALA A 59 8.79 15.35 3.64
CA ALA A 59 9.06 16.71 3.16
C ALA A 59 7.85 17.62 3.41
N ALA A 60 6.67 17.21 2.94
CA ALA A 60 5.43 17.94 3.15
C ALA A 60 5.12 18.12 4.65
N LEU A 61 5.37 17.10 5.48
CA LEU A 61 5.17 17.17 6.93
C LEU A 61 6.14 18.16 7.60
N ASN A 62 7.39 18.26 7.14
CA ASN A 62 8.34 19.23 7.66
C ASN A 62 8.00 20.67 7.24
N GLU A 63 7.45 20.86 6.03
CA GLU A 63 7.09 22.17 5.48
C GLU A 63 5.76 22.70 6.01
N LEU A 64 4.71 21.87 6.01
CA LEU A 64 3.34 22.24 6.37
C LEU A 64 3.01 21.94 7.85
N GLY A 65 3.84 21.14 8.52
CA GLY A 65 3.56 20.63 9.86
C GLY A 65 2.55 19.48 9.86
N PRO A 66 2.22 18.90 11.03
CA PRO A 66 1.21 17.84 11.13
C PRO A 66 -0.22 18.40 11.14
N CYS A 67 -1.07 17.92 10.23
CA CYS A 67 -2.52 18.17 10.24
C CYS A 67 -3.30 17.22 11.19
N SER A 68 -4.59 17.49 11.41
CA SER A 68 -5.49 16.72 12.30
C SER A 68 -5.62 15.23 11.94
N GLN A 69 -5.42 14.87 10.68
CA GLN A 69 -5.47 13.48 10.21
C GLN A 69 -4.21 12.68 10.56
N HIS A 70 -3.13 13.35 10.99
CA HIS A 70 -1.90 12.68 11.39
C HIS A 70 -2.03 12.01 12.76
N ARG A 71 -1.43 10.83 12.85
CA ARG A 71 -1.37 10.08 14.10
C ARG A 71 -0.16 10.54 14.92
N TYR A 72 -0.39 11.42 15.91
CA TYR A 72 0.65 11.97 16.79
C TYR A 72 1.40 10.94 17.66
N SER A 73 0.88 9.70 17.76
CA SER A 73 1.62 8.60 18.37
C SER A 73 2.78 8.10 17.51
N PHE A 74 2.79 8.39 16.21
CA PHE A 74 3.85 7.97 15.31
C PHE A 74 5.08 8.84 15.49
N ILE A 75 6.26 8.21 15.50
CA ILE A 75 7.52 8.86 15.83
C ILE A 75 7.84 9.99 14.84
N ASN A 76 7.61 9.79 13.54
CA ASN A 76 7.84 10.83 12.52
C ASN A 76 6.98 12.08 12.78
N VAL A 77 5.69 11.90 13.03
CA VAL A 77 4.74 12.98 13.33
C VAL A 77 5.11 13.67 14.64
N ARG A 78 5.39 12.90 15.69
CA ARG A 78 5.77 13.46 17.00
C ARG A 78 7.05 14.29 16.92
N ARG A 79 8.05 13.86 16.14
CA ARG A 79 9.31 14.60 16.01
C ARG A 79 9.11 15.94 15.32
N VAL A 80 8.27 15.99 14.29
CA VAL A 80 7.92 17.26 13.64
C VAL A 80 7.09 18.13 14.58
N ALA A 81 6.09 17.57 15.25
CA ALA A 81 5.26 18.29 16.22
C ALA A 81 6.08 18.88 17.39
N ALA A 82 7.14 18.18 17.82
CA ALA A 82 8.06 18.61 18.87
C ALA A 82 9.20 19.53 18.36
N GLY A 83 9.19 19.94 17.08
CA GLY A 83 10.18 20.84 16.50
C GLY A 83 11.55 20.22 16.21
N SER A 84 11.69 18.89 16.29
CA SER A 84 12.94 18.16 16.04
C SER A 84 13.13 17.71 14.59
N GLY A 85 12.12 17.93 13.72
CA GLY A 85 12.11 17.52 12.31
C GLY A 85 12.02 16.01 12.09
N SER A 86 11.48 15.61 10.94
CA SER A 86 11.43 14.21 10.50
C SER A 86 12.72 13.84 9.76
N ARG A 87 13.71 13.27 10.46
CA ARG A 87 14.84 12.59 9.79
C ARG A 87 14.42 11.17 9.43
N LEU A 88 14.12 10.93 8.16
CA LEU A 88 14.05 9.57 7.63
C LEU A 88 15.49 9.05 7.49
N VAL A 89 15.72 7.79 7.87
CA VAL A 89 16.96 7.10 7.54
C VAL A 89 16.81 6.67 6.08
N VAL A 90 17.33 7.50 5.17
CA VAL A 90 17.19 7.26 3.72
C VAL A 90 18.36 6.45 3.17
N ASP A 91 19.46 6.36 3.90
CA ASP A 91 20.67 5.73 3.38
C ASP A 91 20.85 4.36 4.05
N CYS A 92 20.21 3.34 3.47
CA CYS A 92 20.85 2.03 3.44
C CYS A 92 21.96 2.14 2.41
N GLU A 93 23.13 2.62 2.83
CA GLU A 93 24.37 2.37 2.10
C GLU A 93 24.39 0.86 1.80
N PRO A 94 24.44 0.43 0.53
CA PRO A 94 24.63 -0.99 0.23
C PRO A 94 25.96 -1.38 0.90
N ASN A 95 25.93 -2.40 1.77
CA ASN A 95 27.14 -2.94 2.39
C ASN A 95 28.25 -2.99 1.35
N ALA A 96 29.39 -2.36 1.63
CA ALA A 96 30.57 -2.41 0.77
C ALA A 96 30.85 -3.88 0.41
N PRO A 97 31.22 -4.19 -0.85
CA PRO A 97 31.45 -5.57 -1.28
C PRO A 97 32.72 -6.11 -0.60
N GLY A 98 32.54 -6.71 0.57
CA GLY A 98 33.57 -7.36 1.39
C GLY A 98 33.20 -7.13 2.86
N GLU A 99 32.70 -8.08 3.63
CA GLU A 99 33.07 -9.49 3.74
C GLU A 99 31.80 -10.32 3.99
N ARG A 100 31.52 -11.33 3.15
CA ARG A 100 30.52 -12.34 3.47
C ARG A 100 31.07 -13.22 4.60
N GLY A 101 30.78 -12.86 5.85
CA GLY A 101 30.91 -13.76 6.97
C GLY A 101 30.10 -15.02 6.70
N THR A 102 30.74 -16.19 6.77
CA THR A 102 30.13 -17.51 6.61
C THR A 102 29.25 -17.82 7.80
N ASN A 103 28.04 -17.25 7.88
CA ASN A 103 27.05 -17.65 8.87
C ASN A 103 26.14 -18.73 8.29
N GLY A 104 26.50 -20.00 8.55
CA GLY A 104 25.62 -21.03 9.10
C GLY A 104 24.25 -21.35 8.47
N TRP A 105 23.90 -20.84 7.29
CA TRP A 105 22.75 -21.30 6.51
C TRP A 105 23.32 -22.12 5.35
N GLY A 106 23.34 -23.43 5.54
CA GLY A 106 23.92 -24.40 4.61
C GLY A 106 23.42 -24.18 3.19
N LYS A 107 24.36 -24.14 2.25
CA LYS A 107 24.08 -24.23 0.83
C LYS A 107 23.36 -25.54 0.53
N MET A 108 22.08 -25.46 0.16
CA MET A 108 21.47 -26.50 -0.67
C MET A 108 21.75 -26.07 -2.11
N GLU A 109 22.70 -26.74 -2.76
CA GLU A 109 22.93 -26.60 -4.20
C GLU A 109 21.67 -27.09 -4.93
N PRO A 110 21.10 -26.34 -5.88
CA PRO A 110 19.95 -26.80 -6.66
C PRO A 110 20.41 -27.88 -7.64
N ASP A 111 19.75 -29.04 -7.59
CA ASP A 111 19.81 -30.05 -8.62
C ASP A 111 19.45 -29.42 -9.97
N SER A 112 20.29 -29.69 -10.96
CA SER A 112 20.26 -29.13 -12.29
C SER A 112 19.20 -29.84 -13.13
N SER A 113 17.91 -29.60 -12.86
CA SER A 113 16.86 -30.09 -13.75
C SER A 113 15.49 -29.44 -13.62
N GLU A 114 15.35 -28.11 -13.54
CA GLU A 114 14.03 -27.48 -13.82
C GLU A 114 14.18 -26.21 -14.66
N GLY A 115 13.46 -26.19 -15.77
CA GLY A 115 13.59 -25.24 -16.86
C GLY A 115 13.22 -23.81 -16.48
N ALA A 116 13.97 -22.87 -17.02
CA ALA A 116 13.70 -21.45 -16.93
C ALA A 116 12.33 -21.09 -17.53
N VAL A 117 11.36 -20.74 -16.69
CA VAL A 117 10.19 -19.94 -17.11
C VAL A 117 10.49 -18.49 -16.77
N SER A 118 11.06 -17.77 -17.74
CA SER A 118 11.24 -16.32 -17.66
C SER A 118 9.88 -15.64 -17.81
N GLY A 119 9.15 -15.48 -16.71
CA GLY A 119 7.99 -14.60 -16.63
C GLY A 119 8.46 -13.15 -16.44
N SER A 120 8.51 -12.39 -17.53
CA SER A 120 8.73 -10.94 -17.50
C SER A 120 7.53 -10.25 -16.85
N TRP A 121 7.73 -9.62 -15.69
CA TRP A 121 6.71 -8.86 -14.96
C TRP A 121 6.44 -7.45 -15.54
N ASN A 122 6.94 -7.16 -16.75
CA ASN A 122 6.84 -5.84 -17.39
C ASN A 122 5.78 -5.75 -18.51
N ALA A 123 4.75 -6.61 -18.52
CA ALA A 123 3.74 -6.62 -19.59
C ALA A 123 2.29 -6.51 -19.08
N LEU A 124 2.03 -5.65 -18.09
CA LEU A 124 0.67 -5.29 -17.65
C LEU A 124 0.50 -3.77 -17.46
N GLY A 125 1.30 -2.98 -18.18
CA GLY A 125 1.32 -1.51 -18.09
C GLY A 125 0.54 -0.76 -19.18
N ASP A 126 0.23 -1.38 -20.32
CA ASP A 126 -0.18 -0.61 -21.52
C ASP A 126 -1.60 -0.88 -22.05
N ASP A 127 -2.42 -1.71 -21.38
CA ASP A 127 -3.79 -2.03 -21.84
C ASP A 127 -4.92 -1.32 -21.08
N ALA A 128 -4.60 -0.40 -20.16
CA ALA A 128 -5.62 0.33 -19.37
C ALA A 128 -6.37 1.41 -20.16
N ASP A 129 -5.85 1.87 -21.30
CA ASP A 129 -6.47 2.92 -22.12
C ASP A 129 -7.32 2.41 -23.30
N ARG A 130 -7.31 1.10 -23.58
CA ARG A 130 -8.07 0.53 -24.71
C ARG A 130 -9.50 0.10 -24.36
N LEU A 131 -9.85 0.02 -23.08
CA LEU A 131 -11.21 -0.33 -22.62
C LEU A 131 -12.09 0.88 -22.29
N ARG A 132 -11.66 2.10 -22.65
CA ARG A 132 -12.42 3.35 -22.42
C ARG A 132 -13.26 3.79 -23.64
N SER A 133 -13.48 2.94 -24.65
CA SER A 133 -14.14 3.38 -25.90
C SER A 133 -15.41 2.62 -26.30
N GLU A 134 -15.86 1.62 -25.54
CA GLU A 134 -17.13 0.93 -25.86
C GLU A 134 -17.93 0.56 -24.60
N GLU A 135 -18.38 1.55 -23.84
CA GLU A 135 -19.59 1.39 -23.02
C GLU A 135 -20.43 2.66 -23.11
N GLU A 136 -21.50 2.58 -23.90
CA GLU A 136 -22.65 3.48 -23.90
C GLU A 136 -23.07 3.81 -22.45
N PRO A 137 -23.37 5.06 -22.09
CA PRO A 137 -23.84 5.40 -20.75
C PRO A 137 -25.27 4.85 -20.53
N GLY A 138 -25.33 3.59 -20.10
CA GLY A 138 -26.55 2.92 -19.64
C GLY A 138 -27.09 3.63 -18.40
N ASN A 139 -28.25 4.25 -18.56
CA ASN A 139 -29.04 4.93 -17.55
C ASN A 139 -29.39 4.02 -16.35
N TRP A 140 -28.70 4.20 -15.21
CA TRP A 140 -28.88 3.44 -13.95
C TRP A 140 -30.15 3.79 -13.16
N ASN A 141 -31.04 4.66 -13.66
CA ASN A 141 -32.29 5.03 -12.99
C ASN A 141 -33.47 4.08 -13.32
N ARG A 142 -33.29 2.76 -13.17
CA ARG A 142 -34.42 1.81 -13.25
C ARG A 142 -34.22 0.53 -12.43
N VAL A 143 -34.07 0.66 -11.11
CA VAL A 143 -34.43 -0.45 -10.20
C VAL A 143 -35.18 0.14 -9.02
N GLY A 144 -36.50 0.29 -9.18
CA GLY A 144 -37.33 0.89 -8.15
C GLY A 144 -38.79 1.02 -8.53
N ARG A 145 -39.44 -0.07 -8.98
CA ARG A 145 -40.90 -0.23 -8.88
C ARG A 145 -41.34 -1.65 -9.26
N LEU A 146 -41.53 -2.53 -8.28
CA LEU A 146 -42.61 -3.51 -8.33
C LEU A 146 -43.12 -3.74 -6.91
N SER A 147 -44.19 -3.01 -6.61
CA SER A 147 -45.18 -3.35 -5.60
C SER A 147 -46.33 -4.02 -6.33
N ARG A 148 -46.66 -5.25 -5.95
CA ARG A 148 -48.01 -5.84 -5.76
C ARG A 148 -47.89 -7.34 -5.60
#